data_AF-A0A7W4D4T3-F1
#
_entry.id   AF-A0A7W4D4T3-F1
#
_cell.length_a   1.000
_cell.length_b   1.000
_cell.length_c   1.000
_cell.angle_alpha   90.00
_cell.angle_beta   90.00
_cell.angle_gamma   90.00
#
_symmetry.space_group_name_H-M   'P 1'
#
loop_
_entity.id
_entity.type
_entity.pdbx_description
1 polymer ?
#
loop_
_entity_poly.entity_id
_entity_poly.type
_entity_poly.pdbx_seq_one_letter_code
_entity_poly.pdbx_strand_id
1 'polypeptide(L)'
;MGLASTETYLTQDLEAVEEGGVDGLIRLLELARGDLTVRPEDFAGTSMGSRFYPTLFMRTRVLKARDFGSGVPISSALLGRLNGPQVHHIFPKAKLYAAGYPRGQVNAIANFCLITQDTNLQVSDADPAAYMPEIESPFLAARRDLLSAAANSLLKRLRSGQLDPSLVGPEPVESQYPVVVGDDDTADSRTQDIDALVQWLLVQGYAEPERDLEIVHPDTGRVLSIAEAIWPHGLQEGLGEGVVLELDEDGFDEDGLAALGFRVFMSIASLREFVERSTTAGPSST
;
A
#
# COMPACT_ATOMS: atom_id res chain seq x y z
N MET A 1 11.14 -7.75 -22.58
CA MET A 1 11.45 -8.94 -21.75
C MET A 1 10.17 -9.22 -20.98
N GLY A 2 9.56 -10.39 -21.16
CA GLY A 2 8.17 -10.66 -20.77
C GLY A 2 7.92 -10.50 -19.27
N LEU A 3 6.75 -10.00 -18.90
CA LEU A 3 6.27 -9.96 -17.52
C LEU A 3 6.26 -11.41 -16.99
N ALA A 4 7.03 -11.65 -15.94
CA ALA A 4 7.02 -12.91 -15.23
C ALA A 4 5.69 -13.03 -14.49
N SER A 5 4.99 -14.16 -14.63
CA SER A 5 3.75 -14.41 -13.89
C SER A 5 4.00 -14.37 -12.38
N THR A 6 2.99 -14.11 -11.57
CA THR A 6 3.05 -14.27 -10.10
C THR A 6 3.64 -15.62 -9.70
N GLU A 7 3.35 -16.67 -10.47
CA GLU A 7 3.89 -18.01 -10.29
C GLU A 7 5.40 -18.09 -10.56
N THR A 8 5.92 -17.29 -11.50
CA THR A 8 7.36 -17.20 -11.79
C THR A 8 8.11 -16.52 -10.65
N TYR A 9 7.59 -15.42 -10.11
CA TYR A 9 8.15 -14.77 -8.93
C TYR A 9 8.10 -15.68 -7.70
N LEU A 10 6.98 -16.39 -7.50
CA LEU A 10 6.84 -17.36 -6.41
C LEU A 10 7.85 -18.50 -6.54
N THR A 11 8.07 -19.01 -7.75
CA THR A 11 9.05 -20.07 -8.01
C THR A 11 10.47 -19.59 -7.72
N GLN A 12 10.82 -18.39 -8.19
CA GLN A 12 12.12 -17.78 -7.94
C GLN A 12 12.37 -17.53 -6.44
N ASP A 13 11.36 -17.05 -5.71
CA ASP A 13 11.44 -16.85 -4.27
C ASP A 13 11.61 -18.18 -3.53
N LEU A 14 10.91 -19.24 -3.96
CA LEU A 14 11.01 -20.57 -3.38
C LEU A 14 12.41 -21.17 -3.57
N GLU A 15 12.96 -21.08 -4.78
CA GLU A 15 14.33 -21.52 -5.09
C GLU A 15 15.36 -20.77 -4.23
N ALA A 16 15.22 -19.45 -4.08
CA ALA A 16 16.12 -18.66 -3.24
C ALA A 16 16.02 -19.01 -1.75
N VAL A 17 14.82 -19.34 -1.26
CA VAL A 17 14.64 -19.85 0.11
C VAL A 17 15.30 -21.22 0.28
N GLU A 18 15.17 -22.12 -0.70
CA GLU A 18 15.79 -23.44 -0.65
C GLU A 18 17.33 -23.37 -0.66
N GLU A 19 17.91 -22.47 -1.46
CA GLU A 19 19.37 -22.33 -1.57
C GLU A 19 20.00 -21.57 -0.40
N GLY A 20 19.33 -20.54 0.11
CA GLY A 20 19.95 -19.56 1.01
C GLY A 20 19.09 -19.13 2.20
N GLY A 21 17.92 -19.73 2.39
CA GLY A 21 16.94 -19.28 3.37
C GLY A 21 16.59 -17.80 3.17
N VAL A 22 16.46 -17.08 4.28
CA VAL A 22 16.15 -15.63 4.27
C VAL A 22 17.27 -14.83 3.59
N ASP A 23 18.53 -15.24 3.73
CA ASP A 23 19.66 -14.54 3.09
C ASP A 23 19.62 -14.68 1.56
N GLY A 24 19.04 -15.77 1.05
CA GLY A 24 18.78 -15.95 -0.38
C GLY A 24 17.77 -14.93 -0.91
N LEU A 25 16.65 -14.75 -0.19
CA LEU A 25 15.65 -13.73 -0.51
C LEU A 25 16.21 -12.30 -0.42
N ILE A 26 17.02 -12.01 0.60
CA ILE A 26 17.67 -10.70 0.74
C ILE A 26 18.57 -10.43 -0.47
N ARG A 27 19.36 -11.41 -0.91
CA ARG A 27 20.21 -11.25 -2.10
C ARG A 27 19.40 -11.00 -3.37
N LEU A 28 18.28 -11.69 -3.57
CA LEU A 28 17.38 -11.42 -4.70
C LEU A 28 16.86 -9.97 -4.67
N LEU A 29 16.48 -9.48 -3.49
CA LEU A 29 16.06 -8.09 -3.31
C LEU A 29 17.20 -7.09 -3.58
N GLU A 30 18.41 -7.36 -3.10
CA GLU A 30 19.60 -6.53 -3.37
C GLU A 30 19.94 -6.50 -4.87
N LEU A 31 19.83 -7.63 -5.57
CA LEU A 31 20.04 -7.72 -7.01
C LEU A 31 18.98 -6.94 -7.81
N ALA A 32 17.72 -7.01 -7.39
CA ALA A 32 16.62 -6.31 -8.05
C ALA A 32 16.65 -4.79 -7.80
N ARG A 33 17.07 -4.37 -6.60
CA ARG A 33 17.01 -2.96 -6.16
C ARG A 33 18.34 -2.23 -6.24
N GLY A 34 19.46 -2.95 -6.34
CA GLY A 34 20.83 -2.45 -6.23
C GLY A 34 21.23 -2.05 -4.81
N ASP A 35 20.41 -1.23 -4.14
CA ASP A 35 20.62 -0.74 -2.78
C ASP A 35 19.32 -0.85 -1.96
N LEU A 36 19.42 -1.35 -0.73
CA LEU A 36 18.30 -1.50 0.21
C LEU A 36 18.12 -0.28 1.11
N THR A 37 18.92 0.77 0.93
CA THR A 37 18.78 2.03 1.68
C THR A 37 17.41 2.64 1.42
N VAL A 38 16.65 2.85 2.50
CA VAL A 38 15.38 3.58 2.48
C VAL A 38 15.67 5.08 2.47
N ARG A 39 15.09 5.79 1.49
CA ARG A 39 15.30 7.22 1.25
C ARG A 39 13.99 8.01 1.44
N PRO A 40 14.03 9.32 1.66
CA PRO A 40 12.82 10.13 1.79
C PRO A 40 11.85 9.99 0.61
N GLU A 41 12.36 9.89 -0.61
CA GLU A 41 11.59 9.72 -1.85
C GLU A 41 10.79 8.40 -1.90
N ASP A 42 11.19 7.37 -1.16
CA ASP A 42 10.47 6.10 -1.07
C ASP A 42 9.07 6.25 -0.43
N PHE A 43 8.83 7.34 0.30
CA PHE A 43 7.55 7.64 0.95
C PHE A 43 6.65 8.57 0.12
N ALA A 44 7.07 8.95 -1.09
CA ALA A 44 6.29 9.75 -2.02
C ALA A 44 5.21 8.93 -2.76
N GLY A 45 5.25 7.60 -2.67
CA GLY A 45 4.23 6.70 -3.23
C GLY A 45 2.83 6.97 -2.67
N THR A 46 1.82 6.81 -3.52
CA THR A 46 0.50 7.44 -3.38
C THR A 46 -0.63 6.48 -3.03
N SER A 47 -0.35 5.18 -2.85
CA SER A 47 -1.35 4.14 -2.56
C SER A 47 -0.96 3.22 -1.41
N MET A 48 -1.95 2.53 -0.85
CA MET A 48 -1.79 1.44 0.13
C MET A 48 -1.01 0.23 -0.45
N GLY A 49 -0.89 0.16 -1.79
CA GLY A 49 -0.06 -0.81 -2.51
C GLY A 49 1.40 -0.37 -2.70
N SER A 50 1.76 0.86 -2.29
CA SER A 50 3.16 1.29 -2.31
C SER A 50 4.02 0.38 -1.43
N ARG A 51 5.20 0.01 -1.93
CA ARG A 51 6.07 -1.03 -1.33
C ARG A 51 6.39 -0.81 0.14
N PHE A 52 6.36 0.44 0.62
CA PHE A 52 6.65 0.80 2.01
C PHE A 52 5.44 0.87 2.93
N TYR A 53 4.21 0.91 2.40
CA TYR A 53 3.01 0.86 3.24
C TYR A 53 2.91 -0.48 4.02
N PRO A 54 3.08 -1.66 3.39
CA PRO A 54 3.14 -2.93 4.12
C PRO A 54 4.25 -2.95 5.18
N THR A 55 5.43 -2.37 4.88
CA THR A 55 6.53 -2.26 5.86
C THR A 55 6.17 -1.37 7.03
N LEU A 56 5.55 -0.21 6.79
CA LEU A 56 5.08 0.71 7.84
C LEU A 56 4.00 0.06 8.71
N PHE A 57 3.03 -0.60 8.07
CA PHE A 57 1.96 -1.33 8.74
C PHE A 57 2.50 -2.48 9.60
N MET A 58 3.40 -3.30 9.05
CA MET A 58 4.07 -4.38 9.77
C MET A 58 4.87 -3.85 10.95
N ARG A 59 5.67 -2.80 10.75
CA ARG A 59 6.48 -2.20 11.82
C ARG A 59 5.62 -1.66 12.95
N THR A 60 4.50 -1.01 12.63
CA THR A 60 3.52 -0.51 13.60
C THR A 60 2.99 -1.64 14.47
N ARG A 61 2.68 -2.80 13.89
CA ARG A 61 2.14 -3.96 14.60
C ARG A 61 3.20 -4.72 15.40
N VAL A 62 4.33 -5.04 14.78
CA VAL A 62 5.43 -5.80 15.41
C VAL A 62 5.99 -5.04 16.60
N LEU A 63 6.17 -3.72 16.46
CA LEU A 63 6.68 -2.88 17.54
C LEU A 63 5.61 -2.43 18.53
N LYS A 64 4.35 -2.87 18.35
CA LYS A 64 3.21 -2.48 19.21
C LYS A 64 3.12 -0.97 19.38
N ALA A 65 3.25 -0.24 18.28
CA ALA A 65 3.07 1.20 18.25
C ALA A 65 1.74 1.57 18.91
N ARG A 66 1.70 2.70 19.60
CA ARG A 66 0.51 3.11 20.36
C ARG A 66 -0.20 4.20 19.59
N ASP A 67 -1.51 4.10 19.58
CA ASP A 67 -2.39 5.19 19.19
C ASP A 67 -2.06 6.43 20.04
N PHE A 68 -1.86 7.57 19.39
CA PHE A 68 -1.49 8.80 20.09
C PHE A 68 -2.66 9.38 20.91
N GLY A 69 -3.91 9.12 20.52
CA GLY A 69 -5.10 9.64 21.21
C GLY A 69 -5.42 8.82 22.44
N SER A 70 -5.52 7.49 22.26
CA SER A 70 -5.93 6.57 23.32
C SER A 70 -4.77 5.94 24.10
N GLY A 71 -3.54 5.97 23.57
CA GLY A 71 -2.37 5.28 24.14
C GLY A 71 -2.42 3.75 24.01
N VAL A 72 -3.46 3.21 23.39
CA VAL A 72 -3.68 1.77 23.22
C VAL A 72 -2.72 1.22 22.16
N PRO A 73 -2.05 0.07 22.42
CA PRO A 73 -1.23 -0.57 21.40
C PRO A 73 -2.04 -0.96 20.17
N ILE A 74 -1.56 -0.61 18.99
CA ILE A 74 -2.14 -0.99 17.71
C ILE A 74 -1.78 -2.47 17.50
N SER A 75 -2.67 -3.36 17.92
CA SER A 75 -2.49 -4.81 17.81
C SER A 75 -3.79 -5.50 17.42
N SER A 76 -3.70 -6.51 16.55
CA SER A 76 -4.85 -7.36 16.18
C SER A 76 -5.34 -8.27 17.30
N ALA A 77 -4.58 -8.37 18.40
CA ALA A 77 -4.94 -9.20 19.54
C ALA A 77 -5.93 -8.51 20.50
N LEU A 78 -6.23 -7.23 20.29
CA LEU A 78 -7.21 -6.50 21.10
C LEU A 78 -8.63 -6.79 20.60
N LEU A 79 -9.38 -7.53 21.41
CA LEU A 79 -10.81 -7.74 21.21
C LEU A 79 -11.58 -6.42 21.40
N GLY A 80 -12.23 -5.95 20.33
CA GLY A 80 -13.12 -4.79 20.35
C GLY A 80 -13.25 -4.16 18.97
N ARG A 81 -14.49 -3.91 18.50
CA ARG A 81 -14.78 -3.41 17.13
C ARG A 81 -14.07 -2.10 16.80
N LEU A 82 -13.74 -1.29 17.82
CA LEU A 82 -13.10 0.03 17.68
C LEU A 82 -11.56 0.02 17.74
N ASN A 83 -10.94 -1.12 18.06
CA ASN A 83 -9.48 -1.23 18.28
C ASN A 83 -8.70 -1.63 17.01
N GLY A 84 -9.40 -1.78 15.88
CA GLY A 84 -8.76 -2.08 14.60
C GLY A 84 -7.87 -0.91 14.13
N PRO A 85 -6.70 -1.19 13.52
CA PRO A 85 -5.88 -0.14 12.93
C PRO A 85 -6.64 0.54 11.80
N GLN A 86 -6.69 1.87 11.83
CA GLN A 86 -7.28 2.73 10.82
C GLN A 86 -6.20 3.64 10.25
N VAL A 87 -6.17 3.78 8.92
CA VAL A 87 -5.33 4.77 8.26
C VAL A 87 -6.04 6.11 8.31
N HIS A 88 -5.42 7.08 8.97
CA HIS A 88 -5.90 8.44 9.08
C HIS A 88 -4.97 9.40 8.34
N HIS A 89 -5.54 10.32 7.56
CA HIS A 89 -4.78 11.42 6.95
C HIS A 89 -4.53 12.48 8.00
N ILE A 90 -3.27 12.68 8.40
CA ILE A 90 -2.85 13.68 9.38
C ILE A 90 -3.42 15.04 8.97
N PHE A 91 -3.16 15.46 7.73
CA PHE A 91 -3.80 16.62 7.14
C PHE A 91 -5.07 16.20 6.39
N PRO A 92 -6.26 16.73 6.76
CA PRO A 92 -7.52 16.35 6.12
C PRO A 92 -7.50 16.60 4.61
N LYS A 93 -7.91 15.58 3.84
CA LYS A 93 -7.93 15.62 2.37
C LYS A 93 -8.61 16.86 1.83
N ALA A 94 -9.80 17.19 2.34
CA ALA A 94 -10.59 18.34 1.89
C ALA A 94 -9.83 19.67 2.01
N LYS A 95 -9.05 19.84 3.09
CA LYS A 95 -8.26 21.06 3.33
C LYS A 95 -7.05 21.13 2.41
N LEU A 96 -6.37 20.00 2.17
CA LEU A 96 -5.26 19.95 1.23
C LEU A 96 -5.70 20.20 -0.21
N TYR A 97 -6.81 19.59 -0.65
CA TYR A 97 -7.37 19.87 -1.98
C TYR A 97 -7.81 21.33 -2.12
N ALA A 98 -8.46 21.90 -1.11
CA ALA A 98 -8.82 23.32 -1.12
C ALA A 98 -7.60 24.26 -1.19
N ALA A 99 -6.45 23.81 -0.68
CA ALA A 99 -5.18 24.53 -0.75
C ALA A 99 -4.38 24.25 -2.04
N GLY A 100 -4.93 23.46 -2.98
CA GLY A 100 -4.32 23.20 -4.29
C GLY A 100 -3.23 22.13 -4.29
N TYR A 101 -3.15 21.30 -3.25
CA TYR A 101 -2.21 20.18 -3.24
C TYR A 101 -2.69 19.06 -4.18
N PRO A 102 -1.79 18.49 -5.01
CA PRO A 102 -2.15 17.40 -5.92
C PRO A 102 -2.44 16.12 -5.13
N ARG A 103 -3.31 15.27 -5.67
CA ARG A 103 -3.76 14.02 -5.04
C ARG A 103 -2.61 13.12 -4.57
N GLY A 104 -1.51 13.05 -5.32
CA GLY A 104 -0.34 12.29 -4.91
C GLY A 104 0.29 12.78 -3.60
N GLN A 105 0.33 14.10 -3.37
CA GLN A 105 0.79 14.64 -2.08
C GLN A 105 -0.25 14.42 -0.97
N VAL A 106 -1.55 14.49 -1.30
CA VAL A 106 -2.63 14.25 -0.34
C VAL A 106 -2.63 12.81 0.16
N ASN A 107 -2.37 11.83 -0.72
CA ASN A 107 -2.36 10.40 -0.41
C ASN A 107 -0.95 9.84 -0.19
N ALA A 108 0.07 10.69 -0.02
CA ALA A 108 1.41 10.22 0.30
C ALA A 108 1.42 9.49 1.65
N ILE A 109 2.23 8.43 1.76
CA ILE A 109 2.44 7.70 3.03
C ILE A 109 2.84 8.67 4.16
N ALA A 110 3.58 9.72 3.83
CA ALA A 110 3.98 10.77 4.76
C ALA A 110 2.80 11.51 5.42
N ASN A 111 1.61 11.50 4.80
CA ASN A 111 0.38 12.06 5.36
C ASN A 111 -0.45 11.02 6.13
N PHE A 112 0.01 9.77 6.26
CA PHE A 112 -0.75 8.72 6.94
C PHE A 112 -0.33 8.57 8.40
N CYS A 113 -1.30 8.26 9.25
CA CYS A 113 -1.09 7.79 10.60
C CYS A 113 -1.98 6.59 10.89
N LEU A 114 -1.42 5.56 11.52
CA LEU A 114 -2.20 4.42 11.99
C LEU A 114 -2.71 4.73 13.39
N ILE A 115 -4.03 4.76 13.57
CA ILE A 115 -4.70 5.04 14.84
C ILE A 115 -5.84 4.04 15.08
N THR A 116 -6.47 4.06 16.26
CA THR A 116 -7.69 3.28 16.48
C THR A 116 -8.90 3.97 15.83
N GLN A 117 -9.98 3.21 15.62
CA GLN A 117 -11.23 3.77 15.10
C GLN A 117 -11.82 4.84 16.04
N ASP A 118 -11.70 4.65 17.36
CA ASP A 118 -12.19 5.63 18.34
C ASP A 118 -11.48 6.99 18.19
N THR A 119 -10.15 6.99 18.14
CA THR A 119 -9.36 8.20 17.89
C THR A 119 -9.67 8.80 16.51
N ASN A 120 -9.85 7.97 15.48
CA ASN A 120 -10.20 8.45 14.14
C ASN A 120 -11.56 9.19 14.14
N LEU A 121 -12.55 8.69 14.88
CA LEU A 121 -13.85 9.35 15.04
C LEU A 121 -13.74 10.66 15.84
N GLN A 122 -12.88 10.72 16.85
CA GLN A 122 -12.67 11.93 17.66
C GLN A 122 -11.94 13.03 16.88
N VAL A 123 -10.91 12.68 16.12
CA VAL A 123 -10.10 13.63 15.33
C VAL A 123 -10.83 14.05 14.05
N SER A 124 -11.49 13.11 13.37
CA SER A 124 -12.30 13.36 12.16
C SER A 124 -11.56 14.20 11.10
N ASP A 125 -12.09 15.35 10.69
CA ASP A 125 -11.48 16.27 9.72
C ASP A 125 -10.85 17.52 10.39
N ALA A 126 -10.58 17.45 11.69
CA ALA A 126 -9.95 18.52 12.44
C ALA A 126 -8.57 18.87 11.86
N ASP A 127 -8.18 20.14 12.00
CA ASP A 127 -6.83 20.55 11.62
C ASP A 127 -5.83 20.00 12.64
N PRO A 128 -4.68 19.43 12.23
CA PRO A 128 -3.58 19.07 13.14
C PRO A 128 -3.25 20.15 14.17
N ALA A 129 -3.30 21.42 13.77
CA ALA A 129 -3.05 22.52 14.68
C ALA A 129 -4.05 22.59 15.85
N ALA A 130 -5.27 22.07 15.67
CA ALA A 130 -6.30 22.02 16.70
C ALA A 130 -6.14 20.83 17.63
N TYR A 131 -5.87 19.62 17.11
CA TYR A 131 -5.92 18.40 17.89
C TYR A 131 -4.52 17.93 18.40
N MET A 132 -3.44 18.27 17.70
CA MET A 132 -2.08 17.83 18.07
C MET A 132 -1.61 18.36 19.44
N PRO A 133 -1.90 19.62 19.86
CA PRO A 133 -1.54 20.09 21.19
C PRO A 133 -2.21 19.30 22.32
N GLU A 134 -3.44 18.83 22.10
CA GLU A 134 -4.20 18.05 23.08
C GLU A 134 -3.62 16.63 23.24
N ILE A 135 -3.05 16.08 22.18
CA ILE A 135 -2.37 14.77 22.16
C ILE A 135 -0.96 14.84 22.75
N GLU A 136 -0.24 15.92 22.47
CA GLU A 136 1.18 16.04 22.84
C GLU A 136 1.37 15.90 24.36
N SER A 137 0.46 16.47 25.16
CA SER A 137 0.56 16.43 26.62
C SER A 137 0.43 15.01 27.21
N PRO A 138 -0.65 14.23 26.91
CA PRO A 138 -0.74 12.81 27.26
C PRO A 138 0.41 11.96 26.70
N PHE A 139 0.83 12.22 25.46
CA PHE A 139 1.96 11.52 24.84
C PHE A 139 3.26 11.72 25.63
N LEU A 140 3.58 12.96 25.98
CA LEU A 140 4.78 13.29 26.77
C LEU A 140 4.72 12.70 28.17
N ALA A 141 3.55 12.65 28.80
CA ALA A 141 3.35 11.98 30.08
C ALA A 141 3.63 10.47 29.97
N ALA A 142 2.98 9.78 29.02
CA ALA A 142 3.19 8.35 28.77
C ALA A 142 4.66 8.02 28.42
N ARG A 143 5.31 8.88 27.61
CA ARG A 143 6.73 8.73 27.27
C ARG A 143 7.63 8.83 28.50
N ARG A 144 7.37 9.77 29.42
CA ARG A 144 8.13 9.90 30.67
C ARG A 144 8.01 8.66 31.54
N ASP A 145 6.82 8.08 31.64
CA ASP A 145 6.59 6.85 32.40
C ASP A 145 7.33 5.67 31.80
N LEU A 146 7.25 5.49 30.47
CA LEU A 146 7.97 4.43 29.75
C LEU A 146 9.50 4.56 29.89
N LEU A 147 10.03 5.77 29.72
CA LEU A 147 11.47 6.04 29.89
C LEU A 147 11.92 5.76 31.32
N SER A 148 11.13 6.19 32.31
CA SER A 148 11.42 5.95 33.73
C SER A 148 11.41 4.46 34.04
N ALA A 149 10.44 3.70 33.52
CA ALA A 149 10.37 2.25 33.70
C ALA A 149 11.57 1.53 33.05
N ALA A 150 11.91 1.90 31.81
CA ALA A 150 13.06 1.33 31.09
C ALA A 150 14.39 1.64 31.79
N ALA A 151 14.60 2.89 32.19
CA ALA A 151 15.79 3.31 32.93
C ALA A 151 15.90 2.57 34.28
N ASN A 152 14.80 2.48 35.03
CA ASN A 152 14.79 1.75 36.30
C ASN A 152 15.06 0.25 36.12
N SER A 153 14.54 -0.36 35.05
CA SER A 153 14.81 -1.76 34.71
C SER A 153 16.29 -1.97 34.40
N LEU A 154 16.86 -1.12 33.55
CA LEU A 154 18.28 -1.15 33.19
C LEU A 154 19.18 -0.97 34.43
N LEU A 155 18.90 0.04 35.26
CA LEU A 155 19.68 0.31 36.47
C LEU A 155 19.61 -0.84 37.48
N LYS A 156 18.44 -1.48 37.64
CA LYS A 156 18.29 -2.67 38.50
C LYS A 156 19.14 -3.83 38.00
N ARG A 157 19.17 -4.05 36.69
CA ARG A 157 19.97 -5.09 36.03
C ARG A 157 21.47 -4.85 36.17
N LEU A 158 21.91 -3.61 35.93
CA LEU A 158 23.30 -3.20 36.15
C LEU A 158 23.70 -3.43 37.61
N ARG A 159 22.82 -3.09 38.55
CA ARG A 159 23.06 -3.29 39.99
C ARG A 159 23.07 -4.77 40.40
N SER A 160 22.29 -5.63 39.74
CA SER A 160 22.24 -7.07 40.05
C SER A 160 23.28 -7.90 39.30
N GLY A 161 24.12 -7.27 38.46
CA GLY A 161 25.12 -7.97 37.65
C GLY A 161 24.52 -8.85 36.55
N GLN A 162 23.24 -8.67 36.22
CA GLN A 162 22.55 -9.41 35.17
C GLN A 162 22.50 -8.55 33.90
N LEU A 163 23.47 -8.74 33.02
CA LEU A 163 23.34 -8.28 31.63
C LEU A 163 22.28 -9.15 30.94
N ASP A 164 21.48 -8.51 30.08
CA ASP A 164 20.38 -9.19 29.37
C ASP A 164 20.92 -9.89 28.13
N PRO A 165 20.60 -11.17 27.95
CA PRO A 165 20.94 -11.91 26.74
C PRO A 165 20.42 -11.22 25.47
N SER A 166 19.37 -10.40 25.53
CA SER A 166 18.82 -9.67 24.38
C SER A 166 19.69 -8.49 23.89
N LEU A 167 20.81 -8.19 24.56
CA LEU A 167 21.86 -7.32 24.02
C LEU A 167 22.79 -8.07 23.05
N VAL A 168 22.69 -9.40 22.98
CA VAL A 168 23.07 -10.20 21.82
C VAL A 168 21.83 -10.24 20.92
N GLY A 169 22.00 -9.99 19.62
CA GLY A 169 20.89 -9.74 18.67
C GLY A 169 19.77 -10.79 18.69
N PRO A 170 18.58 -10.47 18.16
CA PRO A 170 17.40 -11.31 18.32
C PRO A 170 17.58 -12.69 17.68
N GLU A 171 17.26 -13.73 18.44
CA GLU A 171 17.08 -15.11 17.97
C GLU A 171 15.81 -15.19 17.06
N PRO A 172 15.80 -16.07 16.04
CA PRO A 172 14.68 -16.16 15.11
C PRO A 172 13.46 -16.77 15.81
N VAL A 173 12.30 -16.11 15.68
CA VAL A 173 11.02 -16.61 16.20
C VAL A 173 10.23 -17.25 15.07
N GLU A 174 9.93 -18.54 15.23
CA GLU A 174 9.10 -19.34 14.32
C GLU A 174 7.63 -18.86 14.43
N SER A 175 7.05 -18.38 13.32
CA SER A 175 5.72 -17.75 13.29
C SER A 175 4.59 -18.78 13.14
N GLN A 176 3.58 -18.71 14.01
CA GLN A 176 2.29 -19.39 13.86
C GLN A 176 1.15 -18.37 13.96
N TYR A 177 0.77 -17.70 12.86
CA TYR A 177 -0.47 -16.93 12.79
C TYR A 177 -1.09 -16.98 11.38
N PRO A 178 -2.42 -17.23 11.25
CA PRO A 178 -3.11 -17.13 9.98
C PRO A 178 -3.32 -15.66 9.59
N VAL A 179 -3.12 -15.36 8.30
CA VAL A 179 -3.35 -14.04 7.70
C VAL A 179 -4.86 -13.86 7.49
N VAL A 180 -5.43 -12.80 8.05
CA VAL A 180 -6.76 -12.31 7.66
C VAL A 180 -6.58 -10.85 7.25
N VAL A 181 -6.84 -10.58 5.98
CA VAL A 181 -6.88 -9.25 5.36
C VAL A 181 -8.21 -8.60 5.78
N GLY A 182 -8.16 -7.36 6.25
CA GLY A 182 -9.35 -6.62 6.67
C GLY A 182 -9.78 -5.61 5.60
N ASP A 183 -11.06 -5.65 5.25
CA ASP A 183 -11.77 -4.76 4.33
C ASP A 183 -11.79 -3.30 4.80
N ASP A 184 -11.64 -2.36 3.87
CA ASP A 184 -11.74 -0.91 4.07
C ASP A 184 -12.87 -0.37 3.15
N ASP A 185 -14.02 -0.04 3.75
CA ASP A 185 -15.32 0.20 3.11
C ASP A 185 -15.37 1.28 2.00
N THR A 186 -14.33 2.12 1.81
CA THR A 186 -14.28 3.09 0.69
C THR A 186 -13.40 2.67 -0.48
N ALA A 187 -12.31 1.93 -0.20
CA ALA A 187 -11.62 1.15 -1.20
C ALA A 187 -12.55 0.06 -1.73
N ASP A 188 -13.35 -0.55 -0.85
CA ASP A 188 -14.35 -1.54 -1.22
C ASP A 188 -15.34 -1.03 -2.27
N SER A 189 -15.81 0.22 -2.22
CA SER A 189 -16.75 0.70 -3.26
C SER A 189 -16.12 0.81 -4.65
N ARG A 190 -14.88 1.30 -4.74
CA ARG A 190 -14.16 1.41 -6.03
C ARG A 190 -13.70 0.04 -6.51
N THR A 191 -13.19 -0.79 -5.60
CA THR A 191 -12.83 -2.17 -5.86
C THR A 191 -14.06 -2.95 -6.32
N GLN A 192 -15.21 -2.82 -5.66
CA GLN A 192 -16.48 -3.43 -6.08
C GLN A 192 -16.94 -2.92 -7.45
N ASP A 193 -16.80 -1.63 -7.75
CA ASP A 193 -17.16 -1.07 -9.05
C ASP A 193 -16.26 -1.59 -10.17
N ILE A 194 -14.94 -1.69 -9.92
CA ILE A 194 -13.99 -2.27 -10.88
C ILE A 194 -14.22 -3.77 -11.00
N ASP A 195 -14.49 -4.49 -9.91
CA ASP A 195 -14.81 -5.92 -9.93
C ASP A 195 -16.10 -6.17 -10.72
N ALA A 196 -17.12 -5.33 -10.56
CA ALA A 196 -18.34 -5.39 -11.35
C ALA A 196 -18.07 -5.13 -12.85
N LEU A 197 -17.17 -4.20 -13.18
CA LEU A 197 -16.71 -3.98 -14.55
C LEU A 197 -15.99 -5.21 -15.10
N VAL A 198 -15.05 -5.79 -14.35
CA VAL A 198 -14.28 -6.97 -14.75
C VAL A 198 -15.21 -8.15 -14.96
N GLN A 199 -16.12 -8.43 -14.03
CA GLN A 199 -17.12 -9.48 -14.21
C GLN A 199 -18.00 -9.24 -15.44
N TRP A 200 -18.39 -8.00 -15.71
CA TRP A 200 -19.14 -7.65 -16.93
C TRP A 200 -18.32 -7.90 -18.22
N LEU A 201 -17.02 -7.65 -18.22
CA LEU A 201 -16.11 -7.95 -19.33
C LEU A 201 -15.92 -9.47 -19.52
N LEU A 202 -15.70 -10.21 -18.44
CA LEU A 202 -15.51 -11.66 -18.44
C LEU A 202 -16.75 -12.40 -18.98
N VAL A 203 -17.96 -11.98 -18.60
CA VAL A 203 -19.22 -12.55 -19.14
C VAL A 203 -19.33 -12.39 -20.65
N GLN A 204 -18.71 -11.36 -21.22
CA GLN A 204 -18.66 -11.13 -22.67
C GLN A 204 -17.47 -11.81 -23.36
N GLY A 205 -16.62 -12.51 -22.61
CA GLY A 205 -15.46 -13.26 -23.12
C GLY A 205 -14.19 -12.42 -23.31
N TYR A 206 -14.11 -11.23 -22.69
CA TYR A 206 -12.87 -10.46 -22.64
C TYR A 206 -11.90 -11.03 -21.60
N ALA A 207 -10.62 -10.70 -21.73
CA ALA A 207 -9.55 -11.13 -20.83
C ALA A 207 -9.68 -10.51 -19.43
N GLU A 208 -9.12 -11.20 -18.44
CA GLU A 208 -9.00 -10.68 -17.08
C GLU A 208 -7.85 -9.65 -17.00
N PRO A 209 -8.03 -8.51 -16.32
CA PRO A 209 -6.93 -7.57 -16.12
C PRO A 209 -5.98 -8.02 -15.03
N GLU A 210 -4.74 -7.53 -15.11
CA GLU A 210 -3.88 -7.39 -13.93
C GLU A 210 -4.29 -6.14 -13.15
N ARG A 211 -4.21 -6.17 -11.82
CA ARG A 211 -4.69 -5.10 -10.92
C ARG A 211 -3.55 -4.51 -10.11
N ASP A 212 -3.68 -3.23 -9.74
CA ASP A 212 -2.74 -2.51 -8.88
C ASP A 212 -1.28 -2.57 -9.34
N LEU A 213 -1.07 -2.57 -10.67
CA LEU A 213 0.24 -2.80 -11.28
C LEU A 213 0.94 -1.50 -11.61
N GLU A 214 2.20 -1.41 -11.19
CA GLU A 214 3.11 -0.30 -11.48
C GLU A 214 3.65 -0.43 -12.91
N ILE A 215 3.26 0.49 -13.80
CA ILE A 215 3.80 0.58 -15.17
C ILE A 215 5.00 1.51 -15.14
N VAL A 216 6.17 1.01 -15.52
CA VAL A 216 7.43 1.76 -15.52
C VAL A 216 7.97 1.97 -16.93
N HIS A 217 8.60 3.11 -17.15
CA HIS A 217 9.34 3.37 -18.38
C HIS A 217 10.55 2.42 -18.47
N PRO A 218 10.69 1.63 -19.55
CA PRO A 218 11.68 0.55 -19.62
C PRO A 218 13.12 1.04 -19.52
N ASP A 219 13.43 2.20 -20.12
CA ASP A 219 14.81 2.72 -20.14
C ASP A 219 15.18 3.57 -18.91
N THR A 220 14.21 4.22 -18.26
CA THR A 220 14.48 5.20 -17.19
C THR A 220 14.08 4.71 -15.81
N GLY A 221 13.27 3.65 -15.72
CA GLY A 221 12.69 3.16 -14.46
C GLY A 221 11.68 4.12 -13.82
N ARG A 222 11.33 5.22 -14.49
CA ARG A 222 10.33 6.18 -14.01
C ARG A 222 8.94 5.54 -14.05
N VAL A 223 8.18 5.71 -12.97
CA VAL A 223 6.78 5.26 -12.91
C VAL A 223 5.93 6.10 -13.86
N LEU A 224 5.16 5.42 -14.70
CA LEU A 224 4.24 6.01 -15.67
C LEU A 224 2.78 5.91 -15.22
N SER A 225 2.41 4.88 -14.47
CA SER A 225 1.06 4.74 -13.87
C SER A 225 1.11 3.70 -12.75
N ILE A 226 0.15 3.77 -11.82
CA ILE A 226 -0.21 2.62 -10.98
C ILE A 226 -1.64 2.27 -11.34
N ALA A 227 -1.79 1.39 -12.35
CA ALA A 227 -3.08 1.16 -12.98
C ALA A 227 -4.05 0.44 -12.06
N GLU A 228 -5.28 0.96 -11.96
CA GLU A 228 -6.40 0.30 -11.26
C GLU A 228 -6.72 -1.05 -11.93
N ALA A 229 -6.62 -1.12 -13.27
CA ALA A 229 -6.64 -2.35 -14.04
C ALA A 229 -5.83 -2.19 -15.35
N ILE A 230 -5.11 -3.23 -15.76
CA ILE A 230 -4.33 -3.26 -17.01
C ILE A 230 -4.57 -4.55 -17.79
N TRP A 231 -4.70 -4.42 -19.10
CA TRP A 231 -4.71 -5.51 -20.07
C TRP A 231 -3.50 -5.34 -21.01
N PRO A 232 -2.33 -5.92 -20.66
CA PRO A 232 -1.10 -5.74 -21.44
C PRO A 232 -1.18 -6.19 -22.89
N HIS A 233 -2.07 -7.15 -23.16
CA HIS A 233 -2.26 -7.76 -24.48
C HIS A 233 -3.59 -7.38 -25.12
N GLY A 234 -4.22 -6.31 -24.62
CA GLY A 234 -5.54 -5.84 -25.04
C GLY A 234 -6.69 -6.57 -24.36
N LEU A 235 -7.91 -6.04 -24.50
CA LEU A 235 -9.11 -6.61 -23.89
C LEU A 235 -9.43 -8.01 -24.44
N GLN A 236 -9.04 -8.30 -25.69
CA GLN A 236 -9.07 -9.64 -26.26
C GLN A 236 -7.62 -10.05 -26.54
N GLU A 237 -7.21 -11.22 -26.07
CA GLU A 237 -5.82 -11.66 -26.23
C GLU A 237 -5.40 -11.66 -27.70
N GLY A 238 -4.36 -10.89 -28.02
CA GLY A 238 -3.80 -10.79 -29.37
C GLY A 238 -4.62 -9.92 -30.34
N LEU A 239 -5.68 -9.25 -29.87
CA LEU A 239 -6.52 -8.36 -30.66
C LEU A 239 -6.66 -6.99 -29.97
N GLY A 240 -6.13 -5.95 -30.63
CA GLY A 240 -6.15 -4.58 -30.14
C GLY A 240 -4.84 -4.16 -29.48
N GLU A 241 -4.83 -2.95 -28.95
CA GLU A 241 -3.70 -2.40 -28.19
C GLU A 241 -3.88 -2.63 -26.69
N GLY A 242 -2.81 -2.50 -25.91
CA GLY A 242 -2.86 -2.65 -24.46
C GLY A 242 -3.82 -1.63 -23.86
N VAL A 243 -4.54 -2.00 -22.81
CA VAL A 243 -5.52 -1.11 -22.17
C VAL A 243 -5.15 -0.86 -20.72
N VAL A 244 -5.23 0.39 -20.29
CA VAL A 244 -5.04 0.81 -18.90
C VAL A 244 -6.30 1.52 -18.45
N LEU A 245 -6.86 1.11 -17.31
CA LEU A 245 -7.87 1.86 -16.57
C LEU A 245 -7.17 2.58 -15.43
N GLU A 246 -7.19 3.91 -15.45
CA GLU A 246 -6.60 4.77 -14.43
C GLU A 246 -7.65 5.79 -13.99
N LEU A 247 -8.19 5.62 -12.79
CA LEU A 247 -9.28 6.47 -12.31
C LEU A 247 -8.78 7.78 -11.68
N ASP A 248 -7.46 7.97 -11.59
CA ASP A 248 -6.81 9.19 -11.13
C ASP A 248 -6.35 10.06 -12.31
N GLU A 249 -7.01 11.21 -12.52
CA GLU A 249 -6.77 12.06 -13.69
C GLU A 249 -5.36 12.66 -13.76
N ASP A 250 -4.70 12.80 -12.61
CA ASP A 250 -3.32 13.31 -12.49
C ASP A 250 -2.31 12.19 -12.15
N GLY A 251 -2.76 10.92 -12.15
CA GLY A 251 -2.02 9.76 -11.64
C GLY A 251 -1.05 9.11 -12.61
N PHE A 252 -0.98 9.58 -13.86
CA PHE A 252 -0.27 8.90 -14.93
C PHE A 252 0.41 9.82 -15.94
N ASP A 253 1.39 9.27 -16.66
CA ASP A 253 2.04 9.88 -17.81
C ASP A 253 1.40 9.35 -19.10
N GLU A 254 0.45 10.13 -19.64
CA GLU A 254 -0.28 9.77 -20.85
C GLU A 254 0.65 9.54 -22.05
N ASP A 255 1.59 10.46 -22.29
CA ASP A 255 2.53 10.37 -23.41
C ASP A 255 3.44 9.14 -23.28
N GLY A 256 3.89 8.84 -22.07
CA GLY A 256 4.70 7.66 -21.77
C GLY A 256 3.94 6.35 -21.95
N LEU A 257 2.69 6.27 -21.49
CA LEU A 257 1.84 5.09 -21.69
C LEU A 257 1.48 4.89 -23.16
N ALA A 258 1.15 5.97 -23.87
CA ALA A 258 0.88 5.93 -25.31
C ALA A 258 2.11 5.49 -26.11
N ALA A 259 3.31 5.94 -25.74
CA ALA A 259 4.57 5.51 -26.35
C ALA A 259 4.85 4.00 -26.15
N LEU A 260 4.33 3.41 -25.07
CA LEU A 260 4.37 1.98 -24.81
C LEU A 260 3.23 1.20 -25.50
N GLY A 261 2.35 1.88 -26.24
CA GLY A 261 1.23 1.26 -26.96
C GLY A 261 0.02 0.97 -26.08
N PHE A 262 -0.12 1.67 -24.95
CA PHE A 262 -1.32 1.60 -24.12
C PHE A 262 -2.34 2.66 -24.48
N ARG A 263 -3.60 2.26 -24.52
CA ARG A 263 -4.76 3.15 -24.48
C ARG A 263 -5.24 3.29 -23.05
N VAL A 264 -5.29 4.52 -22.56
CA VAL A 264 -5.73 4.84 -21.20
C VAL A 264 -7.21 5.23 -21.19
N PHE A 265 -7.95 4.70 -20.22
CA PHE A 265 -9.32 5.11 -19.91
C PHE A 265 -9.37 5.67 -18.49
N MET A 266 -9.95 6.86 -18.37
CA MET A 266 -10.00 7.61 -17.10
C MET A 266 -11.28 7.37 -16.28
N SER A 267 -12.17 6.53 -16.81
CA SER A 267 -13.41 6.17 -16.11
C SER A 267 -13.94 4.81 -16.56
N ILE A 268 -14.61 4.12 -15.65
CA ILE A 268 -15.35 2.87 -15.92
C ILE A 268 -16.35 3.09 -17.07
N ALA A 269 -17.06 4.22 -17.08
CA ALA A 269 -18.03 4.54 -18.11
C ALA A 269 -17.38 4.59 -19.51
N SER A 270 -16.24 5.27 -19.64
CA SER A 270 -15.54 5.41 -20.93
C SER A 270 -15.06 4.07 -21.50
N LEU A 271 -14.60 3.16 -20.63
CA LEU A 271 -14.17 1.82 -21.04
C LEU A 271 -15.36 0.96 -21.48
N ARG A 272 -16.50 1.03 -20.77
CA ARG A 272 -17.73 0.32 -21.17
C ARG A 272 -18.24 0.79 -22.52
N GLU A 273 -18.32 2.11 -22.74
CA GLU A 273 -18.73 2.69 -24.01
C GLU A 273 -17.80 2.30 -25.17
N PHE A 274 -16.50 2.16 -24.90
CA PHE A 274 -15.55 1.67 -25.89
C PHE A 274 -15.81 0.22 -26.29
N VAL A 275 -16.07 -0.65 -25.31
CA VAL A 275 -16.39 -2.06 -25.53
C VAL A 275 -17.71 -2.22 -26.28
N GLU A 276 -18.76 -1.51 -25.88
CA GLU A 276 -20.08 -1.58 -26.52
C GLU A 276 -20.04 -1.12 -28.00
N ARG A 277 -19.25 -0.07 -28.30
CA ARG A 277 -19.02 0.38 -29.68
C ARG A 277 -18.21 -0.62 -30.50
N SER A 278 -17.28 -1.32 -29.87
CA SER A 278 -16.45 -2.33 -30.54
C SER A 278 -17.26 -3.59 -30.86
N THR A 279 -18.20 -3.97 -29.99
CA THR A 279 -19.12 -5.11 -30.20
C THR A 279 -20.17 -4.83 -31.28
N THR A 280 -20.62 -3.59 -31.43
CA THR A 280 -21.61 -3.19 -32.47
C THR A 280 -21.00 -3.02 -33.87
N ALA A 281 -19.67 -3.01 -33.99
CA ALA A 281 -18.95 -2.87 -35.26
C ALA A 281 -18.53 -4.20 -35.93
N GLY A 282 -19.00 -5.36 -35.44
CA GLY A 282 -18.80 -6.68 -36.08
C GLY A 282 -19.49 -6.80 -37.45
N PRO A 283 -18.97 -7.62 -38.38
CA PRO A 283 -18.90 -7.31 -39.81
C PRO A 283 -20.26 -7.21 -40.49
N SER A 284 -20.43 -6.15 -41.28
CA SER A 284 -21.41 -6.13 -42.36
C SER A 284 -21.02 -7.21 -43.38
N SER A 285 -21.82 -8.27 -43.45
CA SER A 285 -21.70 -9.32 -44.46
C SER A 285 -21.85 -8.73 -45.87
N THR A 286 -20.77 -8.72 -46.63
CA THR A 286 -20.76 -8.83 -48.11
C THR A 286 -19.50 -9.54 -48.55
#